data_AF-A0A3N5G474-F1
#
_entry.id   AF-A0A3N5G474-F1
#
_cell.length_a   1.000
_cell.length_b   1.000
_cell.length_c   1.000
_cell.angle_alpha   90.00
_cell.angle_beta   90.00
_cell.angle_gamma   90.00
#
_symmetry.space_group_name_H-M   'P 1'
#
loop_
_entity.id
_entity.type
_entity.pdbx_description
1 polymer ?
#
loop_
_entity_poly.entity_id
_entity_poly.type
_entity_poly.pdbx_seq_one_letter_code
_entity_poly.pdbx_strand_id
1 'polypeptide(L)'
;YGAVEPVVEETSAPADRFRLPDGTVFGIISSTTEPFCRDCDRSRLTADGVWYLCLYAAEGMDLRGPLRAGATDADLQGLLTARWKARDDRGAEERLSVRNRSPLIPLSSLKKDPHLEMHTRGG
;
A
#
# COMPACT_ATOMS: atom_id res chain seq x y z
N TYR A 1 -22.04 2.95 -28.06
CA TYR A 1 -21.54 2.49 -26.76
C TYR A 1 -22.66 2.72 -25.76
N GLY A 2 -23.29 1.67 -25.24
CA GLY A 2 -24.49 1.79 -24.40
C GLY A 2 -24.19 2.21 -22.95
N ALA A 3 -25.13 1.95 -22.03
CA ALA A 3 -24.99 2.29 -20.61
C ALA A 3 -23.83 1.53 -19.95
N VAL A 4 -23.20 2.18 -18.97
CA VAL A 4 -22.17 1.61 -18.10
C VAL A 4 -22.82 1.33 -16.76
N GLU A 5 -22.93 0.06 -16.39
CA GLU A 5 -23.61 -0.35 -15.16
C GLU A 5 -22.61 -0.70 -14.06
N PRO A 6 -22.78 -0.22 -12.81
CA PRO A 6 -21.92 -0.60 -11.71
C PRO A 6 -22.09 -2.08 -11.35
N VAL A 7 -20.99 -2.74 -11.00
CA VAL A 7 -20.98 -4.10 -10.48
C VAL A 7 -20.74 -4.04 -8.97
N VAL A 8 -21.80 -4.21 -8.18
CA VAL A 8 -21.74 -4.18 -6.71
C VAL A 8 -21.27 -5.55 -6.20
N GLU A 9 -20.09 -5.57 -5.57
CA GLU A 9 -19.53 -6.76 -4.93
C GLU A 9 -18.83 -6.36 -3.62
N GLU A 10 -18.92 -7.23 -2.60
CA GLU A 10 -18.12 -7.08 -1.39
C GLU A 10 -16.78 -7.79 -1.57
N THR A 11 -15.72 -7.01 -1.83
CA THR A 11 -14.36 -7.52 -2.03
C THR A 11 -13.34 -6.59 -1.37
N SER A 12 -12.13 -7.09 -1.10
CA SER A 12 -11.00 -6.26 -0.67
C SER A 12 -10.29 -5.55 -1.84
N ALA A 13 -10.79 -5.70 -3.08
CA ALA A 13 -10.19 -5.05 -4.23
C ALA A 13 -10.50 -3.54 -4.22
N PRO A 14 -9.49 -2.68 -4.42
CA PRO A 14 -9.69 -1.22 -4.39
C PRO A 14 -10.35 -0.65 -5.65
N ALA A 15 -10.83 -1.50 -6.57
CA ALA A 15 -11.34 -1.08 -7.86
C ALA A 15 -12.87 -1.06 -7.86
N ASP A 16 -13.46 0.08 -8.21
CA ASP A 16 -14.85 0.15 -8.61
C ASP A 16 -15.00 -0.51 -9.98
N ARG A 17 -15.90 -1.48 -10.11
CA ARG A 17 -16.06 -2.27 -11.34
C ARG A 17 -17.36 -1.94 -12.05
N PHE A 18 -17.28 -1.98 -13.38
CA PHE A 18 -18.36 -1.60 -14.27
C PHE A 18 -18.50 -2.61 -15.40
N ARG A 19 -19.72 -2.75 -15.91
CA ARG A 19 -20.07 -3.68 -17.00
C ARG A 19 -20.62 -2.91 -18.20
N LEU A 20 -20.14 -3.29 -19.38
CA LEU A 20 -20.64 -2.80 -20.68
C LEU A 20 -21.75 -3.72 -21.24
N PRO A 21 -22.56 -3.25 -22.20
CA PRO A 21 -23.66 -4.04 -22.76
C PRO A 21 -23.22 -5.33 -23.48
N ASP A 22 -21.98 -5.38 -23.96
CA ASP A 22 -21.39 -6.58 -24.58
C ASP A 22 -20.87 -7.61 -23.56
N GLY A 23 -21.02 -7.32 -22.26
CA GLY A 23 -20.59 -8.17 -21.16
C GLY A 23 -19.18 -7.88 -20.65
N THR A 24 -18.41 -6.99 -21.29
CA THR A 24 -17.06 -6.62 -20.85
C THR A 24 -17.11 -5.97 -19.47
N VAL A 25 -16.20 -6.38 -18.58
CA VAL A 25 -16.03 -5.79 -17.24
C VAL A 25 -14.68 -5.09 -17.17
N PHE A 26 -14.67 -3.87 -16.63
CA PHE A 26 -13.46 -3.11 -16.36
C PHE A 26 -13.54 -2.49 -14.96
N GLY A 27 -12.40 -2.03 -14.44
CA GLY A 27 -12.33 -1.41 -13.11
C GLY A 27 -11.55 -0.11 -13.13
N ILE A 28 -11.92 0.80 -12.24
CA ILE A 28 -11.23 2.07 -12.01
C ILE A 28 -10.69 2.04 -10.59
N ILE A 29 -9.40 2.35 -10.42
CA ILE A 29 -8.75 2.48 -9.11
C ILE A 29 -8.48 3.96 -8.87
N SER A 30 -9.33 4.61 -8.08
CA SER A 30 -9.30 6.06 -7.81
C SER A 30 -8.28 6.44 -6.71
N SER A 31 -7.08 5.84 -6.72
CA SER A 31 -6.11 5.89 -5.61
C SER A 31 -5.63 7.28 -5.17
N THR A 32 -5.85 8.32 -5.98
CA THR A 32 -5.41 9.70 -5.71
C THR A 32 -6.53 10.70 -5.46
N THR A 33 -7.77 10.35 -5.81
CA THR A 33 -8.97 11.19 -5.67
C THR A 33 -9.92 10.64 -4.62
N GLU A 34 -9.97 9.31 -4.47
CA GLU A 34 -10.75 8.59 -3.47
C GLU A 34 -9.88 7.47 -2.85
N PRO A 35 -9.00 7.82 -1.89
CA PRO A 35 -8.12 6.86 -1.24
C PRO A 35 -8.89 5.85 -0.38
N PHE A 36 -8.41 4.61 -0.37
CA PHE A 36 -8.98 3.47 0.36
C PHE A 36 -8.08 3.06 1.55
N CYS A 37 -7.37 4.00 2.19
CA CYS A 37 -6.42 3.66 3.26
C CYS A 37 -7.10 3.01 4.47
N ARG A 38 -8.31 3.47 4.82
CA ARG A 38 -9.11 2.95 5.94
C ARG A 38 -9.32 1.43 5.89
N ASP A 39 -9.59 0.90 4.70
CA ASP A 39 -9.90 -0.52 4.50
C ASP A 39 -8.68 -1.31 3.98
N CYS A 40 -7.50 -0.68 3.94
CA CYS A 40 -6.29 -1.29 3.40
C CYS A 40 -5.73 -2.37 4.34
N ASP A 41 -5.83 -3.62 3.92
CA ASP A 41 -5.37 -4.83 4.61
C ASP A 41 -3.97 -5.32 4.16
N ARG A 42 -3.25 -4.51 3.37
CA ARG A 42 -1.98 -4.92 2.74
C ARG A 42 -0.75 -4.54 3.55
N SER A 43 0.26 -5.41 3.50
CA SER A 43 1.67 -5.09 3.80
C SER A 43 2.58 -5.57 2.67
N ARG A 44 3.85 -5.17 2.72
CA ARG A 44 4.89 -5.55 1.76
C ARG A 44 6.13 -6.02 2.49
N LEU A 45 6.71 -7.14 2.07
CA LEU A 45 8.05 -7.57 2.46
C LEU A 45 8.99 -7.41 1.27
N THR A 46 10.10 -6.70 1.44
CA THR A 46 11.14 -6.59 0.40
C THR A 46 11.98 -7.86 0.34
N ALA A 47 12.64 -8.09 -0.81
CA ALA A 47 13.45 -9.30 -1.03
C ALA A 47 14.62 -9.42 -0.04
N ASP A 48 15.11 -8.30 0.49
CA ASP A 48 16.19 -8.26 1.47
C ASP A 48 15.71 -8.31 2.93
N GLY A 49 14.40 -8.39 3.17
CA GLY A 49 13.81 -8.74 4.47
C GLY A 49 13.19 -7.59 5.27
N VAL A 50 12.87 -6.46 4.63
CA VAL A 50 12.28 -5.29 5.28
C VAL A 50 10.76 -5.26 5.08
N TRP A 51 10.01 -5.20 6.17
CA TRP A 51 8.55 -5.20 6.18
C TRP A 51 7.96 -3.79 6.30
N TYR A 52 7.10 -3.45 5.34
CA TYR A 52 6.42 -2.16 5.22
C TYR A 52 4.91 -2.35 5.36
N LEU A 53 4.25 -1.43 6.05
CA LEU A 53 2.80 -1.44 6.25
C LEU A 53 2.04 -0.53 5.29
N CYS A 54 2.75 0.24 4.46
CA CYS A 54 2.16 1.16 3.50
C CYS A 54 3.07 1.36 2.31
N LEU A 55 2.48 1.59 1.14
CA LEU A 55 3.22 1.98 -0.08
C LEU A 55 3.92 3.34 0.06
N TYR A 56 3.47 4.15 1.03
CA TYR A 56 3.97 5.50 1.31
C TYR A 56 4.98 5.55 2.47
N ALA A 57 5.19 4.45 3.21
CA ALA A 57 6.01 4.42 4.42
C ALA A 57 7.51 4.66 4.17
N ALA A 58 8.08 5.74 4.72
CA ALA A 58 9.51 6.05 4.54
C ALA A 58 10.46 5.04 5.21
N GLU A 59 9.95 4.25 6.17
CA GLU A 59 10.73 3.30 6.96
C GLU A 59 10.00 1.96 7.06
N GLY A 60 10.76 0.89 7.22
CA GLY A 60 10.25 -0.47 7.40
C GLY A 60 10.96 -1.20 8.53
N MET A 61 10.42 -2.34 8.93
CA MET A 61 10.95 -3.17 10.00
C MET A 61 11.82 -4.30 9.44
N ASP A 62 13.06 -4.44 9.93
CA ASP A 62 13.90 -5.60 9.60
C ASP A 62 13.35 -6.87 10.28
N LEU A 63 12.82 -7.79 9.47
CA LEU A 63 12.40 -9.12 9.93
C LEU A 63 13.49 -10.18 9.73
N ARG A 64 14.44 -9.93 8.82
CA ARG A 64 15.52 -10.87 8.51
C ARG A 64 16.51 -10.97 9.65
N GLY A 65 16.83 -9.87 10.32
CA GLY A 65 17.72 -9.84 11.49
C GLY A 65 17.28 -10.82 12.58
N PRO A 66 16.09 -10.63 13.18
CA PRO A 66 15.55 -11.54 14.20
C PRO A 66 15.45 -13.00 13.73
N LEU A 67 14.96 -13.22 12.50
CA LEU A 67 14.83 -14.56 11.93
C LEU A 67 16.20 -15.27 11.84
N ARG A 68 17.25 -14.57 11.36
CA ARG A 68 18.61 -15.13 11.27
C ARG A 68 19.30 -15.27 12.62
N ALA A 69 18.87 -14.51 13.63
CA ALA A 69 19.34 -14.65 15.00
C ALA A 69 18.70 -15.84 15.74
N GLY A 70 17.78 -16.58 15.09
CA GLY A 70 17.12 -17.74 15.67
C GLY A 70 15.88 -17.41 16.49
N ALA A 71 15.22 -16.28 16.21
CA ALA A 71 13.92 -15.98 16.80
C ALA A 71 12.92 -17.13 16.56
N THR A 72 12.12 -17.45 17.58
CA THR A 72 11.08 -18.47 17.46
C THR A 72 9.88 -17.93 16.69
N ASP A 73 9.01 -18.82 16.22
CA ASP A 73 7.74 -18.43 15.58
C ASP A 73 6.88 -17.56 16.52
N ALA A 74 6.91 -17.82 17.82
CA ALA A 74 6.21 -17.02 18.82
C ALA A 74 6.77 -15.60 18.93
N ASP A 75 8.10 -15.44 18.89
CA ASP A 75 8.76 -14.13 18.90
C ASP A 75 8.37 -13.33 17.65
N LEU A 76 8.44 -13.96 16.47
CA LEU A 76 8.09 -13.33 15.20
C LEU A 76 6.59 -12.97 15.15
N GLN A 77 5.71 -13.87 15.60
CA GLN A 77 4.28 -13.60 15.68
C GLN A 77 3.98 -12.41 16.60
N GLY A 78 4.67 -12.32 17.73
CA GLY A 78 4.57 -11.19 18.66
C GLY A 78 4.97 -9.87 17.99
N LEU A 79 6.13 -9.84 17.33
CA LEU A 79 6.63 -8.67 16.60
C LEU A 79 5.66 -8.22 15.51
N LEU A 80 5.20 -9.14 14.66
CA LEU A 80 4.28 -8.87 13.57
C LEU A 80 2.94 -8.33 14.09
N THR A 81 2.35 -9.01 15.09
CA THR A 81 1.04 -8.63 15.64
C THR A 81 1.10 -7.26 16.31
N ALA A 82 2.13 -7.00 17.12
CA ALA A 82 2.30 -5.73 17.79
C ALA A 82 2.42 -4.59 16.78
N ARG A 83 3.27 -4.76 15.76
CA ARG A 83 3.52 -3.73 14.74
C ARG A 83 2.31 -3.50 13.84
N TRP A 84 1.56 -4.54 13.49
CA TRP A 84 0.31 -4.42 12.72
C TRP A 84 -0.79 -3.72 13.51
N LYS A 85 -0.96 -4.03 14.80
CA LYS A 85 -1.95 -3.37 15.67
C LYS A 85 -1.62 -1.90 15.92
N ALA A 86 -0.34 -1.53 15.90
CA ALA A 86 0.11 -0.16 16.03
C ALA A 86 0.08 0.63 14.70
N ARG A 87 -0.40 0.00 13.60
CA ARG A 87 -0.44 0.62 12.28
C ARG A 87 -1.45 1.78 12.25
N ASP A 88 -0.99 2.94 11.84
CA ASP A 88 -1.78 4.15 11.59
C ASP A 88 -1.55 4.72 10.17
N ASP A 89 -0.77 4.00 9.35
CA ASP A 89 -0.38 4.45 8.01
C ASP A 89 -1.58 4.77 7.10
N ARG A 90 -1.59 5.99 6.58
CA ARG A 90 -2.65 6.52 5.69
C ARG A 90 -2.12 7.49 4.64
N GLY A 91 -0.97 7.13 4.05
CA GLY A 91 -0.19 8.04 3.20
C GLY A 91 -0.92 8.59 1.96
N ALA A 92 -1.84 7.83 1.33
CA ALA A 92 -2.61 8.37 0.20
C ALA A 92 -3.65 9.41 0.65
N GLU A 93 -4.29 9.21 1.81
CA GLU A 93 -5.18 10.22 2.42
C GLU A 93 -4.41 11.47 2.87
N GLU A 94 -3.25 11.27 3.51
CA GLU A 94 -2.36 12.37 3.91
C GLU A 94 -1.93 13.17 2.68
N ARG A 95 -1.53 12.49 1.60
CA ARG A 95 -1.16 13.14 0.34
C ARG A 95 -2.32 13.86 -0.33
N LEU A 96 -3.55 13.32 -0.27
CA LEU A 96 -4.75 14.01 -0.74
C LEU A 96 -4.98 15.33 -0.01
N SER A 97 -4.67 15.40 1.30
CA SER A 97 -4.83 16.60 2.12
C SER A 97 -3.82 17.73 1.82
N VAL A 98 -2.73 17.43 1.13
CA VAL A 98 -1.69 18.41 0.77
C VAL A 98 -2.12 19.21 -0.46
N ARG A 99 -2.26 20.54 -0.31
CA ARG A 99 -2.71 21.46 -1.38
C ARG A 99 -1.74 21.56 -2.56
N ASN A 100 -0.44 21.56 -2.31
CA ASN A 100 0.58 21.67 -3.36
C ASN A 100 1.39 20.37 -3.42
N ARG A 101 1.04 19.50 -4.37
CA ARG A 101 1.62 18.16 -4.48
C ARG A 101 3.00 18.24 -5.12
N SER A 102 4.02 17.87 -4.34
CA SER A 102 5.37 17.60 -4.84
C SER A 102 5.61 16.07 -4.89
N PRO A 103 6.66 15.59 -5.58
CA PRO A 103 7.09 14.20 -5.44
C PRO A 103 7.25 13.83 -3.97
N LEU A 104 6.70 12.66 -3.57
CA LEU A 104 6.71 12.23 -2.18
C LEU A 104 8.14 12.11 -1.64
N ILE A 105 9.02 11.52 -2.46
CA ILE A 105 10.46 11.40 -2.19
C ILE A 105 11.23 12.04 -3.35
N PRO A 106 12.16 12.98 -3.09
CA PRO A 106 13.00 13.56 -4.13
C PRO A 106 13.87 12.50 -4.83
N LEU A 107 14.09 12.65 -6.14
CA LEU A 107 14.92 11.73 -6.93
C LEU A 107 16.33 11.52 -6.35
N SER A 108 16.91 12.56 -5.75
CA SER A 108 18.23 12.48 -5.10
C SER A 108 18.25 11.54 -3.90
N SER A 109 17.13 11.40 -3.20
CA SER A 109 16.99 10.53 -2.03
C SER A 109 16.79 9.08 -2.45
N LEU A 110 16.01 8.84 -3.52
CA LEU A 110 15.83 7.49 -4.09
C LEU A 110 17.15 6.85 -4.52
N LYS A 111 18.03 7.64 -5.13
CA LYS A 111 19.36 7.15 -5.55
C LYS A 111 20.25 6.73 -4.38
N LYS A 112 20.00 7.26 -3.18
CA LYS A 112 20.79 6.96 -1.98
C LYS A 112 20.21 5.78 -1.21
N ASP A 113 18.90 5.60 -1.29
CA ASP A 113 18.19 4.55 -0.57
C ASP A 113 17.21 3.83 -1.49
N PRO A 114 17.55 2.61 -1.97
CA PRO A 114 16.70 1.83 -2.86
C PRO A 114 15.39 1.38 -2.18
N HIS A 115 15.32 1.38 -0.84
CA HIS A 115 14.08 1.09 -0.12
C HIS A 115 13.00 2.14 -0.37
N LEU A 116 13.40 3.34 -0.80
CA LEU A 116 12.49 4.43 -1.14
C LEU A 116 11.98 4.36 -2.60
N GLU A 117 12.44 3.44 -3.45
CA GLU A 117 12.08 3.44 -4.88
C GLU A 117 10.59 3.25 -5.17
N MET A 118 9.92 2.39 -4.41
CA MET A 118 8.48 2.14 -4.59
C MET A 118 7.58 3.33 -4.22
N HIS A 119 8.13 4.35 -3.57
CA HIS A 119 7.41 5.56 -3.14
C HIS A 119 7.11 6.52 -4.29
N THR A 120 7.61 6.23 -5.50
CA THR A 120 7.40 7.03 -6.72
C THR A 120 6.32 6.51 -7.66
N ARG A 121 5.89 5.25 -7.49
CA ARG A 121 4.88 4.62 -8.36
C ARG A 121 3.48 4.63 -7.76
N GLY A 122 3.36 5.02 -6.49
CA GLY A 122 2.12 4.99 -5.71
C GLY A 122 1.25 6.25 -5.78
N GLY A 123 1.68 7.34 -6.43
CA GLY A 123 0.88 8.56 -6.61
C GLY A 123 1.64 9.76 -7.14
#